data_AF-A0A183KT74-F1
#
_entry.id   AF-A0A183KT74-F1
#
_cell.length_a   1.000
_cell.length_b   1.000
_cell.length_c   1.000
_cell.angle_alpha   90.00
_cell.angle_beta   90.00
_cell.angle_gamma   90.00
#
_symmetry.space_group_name_H-M   'P 1'
#
loop_
_entity.id
_entity.type
_entity.pdbx_description
1 polymer ?
#
loop_
_entity_poly.entity_id
_entity_poly.type
_entity_poly.pdbx_seq_one_letter_code
_entity_poly.pdbx_strand_id
1 'polypeptide(L)'
;MTGNQEHHEDERPKQDNNSILSSNNNETTSKHSEFYKKLPLLLFIMAYISFCCLGALCLTLLERPTERLERLRLHASQINFLRTNPCVSSEELQKFVSYIVSATKMGISMTPIKNISKYDLLSIPKNWHENFYLEMNAEVNAQLESIARRILTEEEINNSSWNFYESVFFVITVITTIGKIKIVSRLTWIY
;
A
#
# COMPACT_ATOMS: atom_id res chain seq x y z
N MET A 1 47.47 -47.96 83.26
CA MET A 1 48.53 -46.95 83.14
C MET A 1 49.50 -47.37 82.06
N THR A 2 49.98 -46.39 81.28
CA THR A 2 51.06 -46.41 80.24
C THR A 2 50.80 -47.28 79.01
N GLY A 3 50.81 -46.81 77.76
CA GLY A 3 51.10 -45.51 77.15
C GLY A 3 51.17 -45.71 75.61
N ASN A 4 50.73 -44.72 74.83
CA ASN A 4 50.87 -44.60 73.36
C ASN A 4 52.38 -44.60 72.98
N GLN A 5 52.89 -44.82 71.76
CA GLN A 5 52.54 -44.51 70.36
C GLN A 5 53.67 -45.22 69.54
N GLU A 6 53.54 -45.70 68.30
CA GLU A 6 53.70 -44.92 67.06
C GLU A 6 53.70 -45.84 65.81
N HIS A 7 53.05 -45.34 64.76
CA HIS A 7 53.41 -45.34 63.33
C HIS A 7 53.92 -46.60 62.62
N HIS A 8 53.06 -47.13 61.73
CA HIS A 8 53.45 -47.91 60.54
C HIS A 8 52.75 -47.25 59.33
N GLU A 9 53.50 -46.66 58.41
CA GLU A 9 53.05 -46.37 57.04
C GLU A 9 54.05 -47.02 56.08
N ASP A 10 53.55 -47.98 55.31
CA ASP A 10 54.24 -48.54 54.15
C ASP A 10 53.20 -48.75 53.04
N GLU A 11 53.68 -48.69 51.80
CA GLU A 11 53.02 -49.06 50.53
C GLU A 11 52.06 -48.07 49.81
N ARG A 12 52.54 -47.61 48.65
CA ARG A 12 51.77 -47.52 47.37
C ARG A 12 52.06 -48.80 46.57
N PRO A 13 51.27 -49.22 45.54
CA PRO A 13 50.11 -48.57 44.91
C PRO A 13 48.91 -49.52 44.71
N LYS A 14 47.73 -49.00 44.37
CA LYS A 14 46.68 -49.84 43.75
C LYS A 14 45.85 -49.08 42.70
N GLN A 15 45.92 -49.61 41.49
CA GLN A 15 45.15 -49.21 40.34
C GLN A 15 44.05 -50.25 40.15
N ASP A 16 42.82 -49.86 40.47
CA ASP A 16 41.65 -50.73 40.37
C ASP A 16 40.72 -50.09 39.32
N ASN A 17 40.69 -50.71 38.15
CA ASN A 17 39.79 -50.40 37.05
C ASN A 17 38.33 -50.49 37.53
N ASN A 18 37.47 -49.53 37.13
CA ASN A 18 36.05 -49.73 36.77
C ASN A 18 35.31 -48.39 36.50
N SER A 19 35.00 -48.12 35.24
CA SER A 19 33.79 -47.45 34.70
C SER A 19 34.10 -47.02 33.27
N ILE A 20 33.76 -47.84 32.26
CA ILE A 20 32.45 -47.79 31.61
C ILE A 20 32.06 -46.35 31.26
N LEU A 21 32.32 -46.00 30.00
CA LEU A 21 31.43 -45.23 29.12
C LEU A 21 30.58 -44.16 29.83
N SER A 22 31.06 -42.91 29.88
CA SER A 22 30.17 -41.75 29.84
C SER A 22 30.96 -40.46 29.69
N SER A 23 31.06 -39.96 28.46
CA SER A 23 31.05 -38.52 28.20
C SER A 23 30.90 -38.30 26.70
N ASN A 24 29.65 -38.34 26.22
CA ASN A 24 29.23 -37.75 24.94
C ASN A 24 27.79 -37.21 25.03
N ASN A 25 27.38 -36.69 26.20
CA ASN A 25 25.97 -36.31 26.44
C ASN A 25 25.76 -34.84 26.84
N ASN A 26 26.82 -34.02 26.93
CA ASN A 26 26.71 -32.65 27.42
C ASN A 26 26.62 -31.57 26.32
N GLU A 27 26.82 -31.92 25.04
CA GLU A 27 26.76 -30.94 23.94
C GLU A 27 25.35 -30.78 23.32
N THR A 28 24.43 -31.73 23.58
CA THR A 28 23.07 -31.71 23.02
C THR A 28 22.03 -31.04 23.93
N THR A 29 22.28 -30.91 25.23
CA THR A 29 21.30 -30.38 26.20
C THR A 29 21.32 -28.84 26.30
N SER A 30 22.44 -28.19 25.96
CA SER A 30 22.57 -26.73 25.96
C SER A 30 21.87 -26.05 24.77
N LYS A 31 21.93 -26.64 23.56
CA LYS A 31 21.26 -26.08 22.35
C LYS A 31 19.74 -26.22 22.39
N HIS A 32 19.24 -27.30 22.99
CA HIS A 32 17.82 -27.45 23.24
C HIS A 32 17.31 -26.33 24.14
N SER A 33 18.17 -25.78 25.02
CA SER A 33 17.84 -24.77 26.03
C SER A 33 17.36 -23.42 25.50
N GLU A 34 18.04 -22.97 24.46
CA GLU A 34 17.78 -21.68 23.83
C GLU A 34 16.60 -21.76 22.85
N PHE A 35 16.36 -22.93 22.25
CA PHE A 35 15.34 -23.14 21.23
C PHE A 35 13.91 -23.10 21.80
N TYR A 36 13.66 -23.73 22.95
CA TYR A 36 12.31 -23.71 23.55
C TYR A 36 11.88 -22.34 24.08
N LYS A 37 12.83 -21.44 24.36
CA LYS A 37 12.52 -20.03 24.72
C LYS A 37 12.03 -19.23 23.50
N LYS A 38 12.48 -19.57 22.29
CA LYS A 38 12.09 -18.90 21.03
C LYS A 38 10.92 -19.58 20.31
N LEU A 39 10.60 -20.82 20.68
CA LEU A 39 9.46 -21.59 20.17
C LEU A 39 8.10 -20.87 20.22
N PRO A 40 7.70 -20.19 21.33
CA PRO A 40 6.40 -19.51 21.36
C PRO A 40 6.35 -18.32 20.38
N LEU A 41 7.46 -17.61 20.20
CA LEU A 41 7.56 -16.50 19.25
C LEU A 41 7.51 -17.02 17.80
N LEU A 42 8.20 -18.13 17.50
CA LEU A 42 8.12 -18.78 16.20
C LEU A 42 6.68 -19.24 15.90
N LEU A 43 6.02 -19.88 16.86
CA LEU A 43 4.64 -20.32 16.73
C LEU A 43 3.69 -19.14 16.49
N PHE A 44 3.87 -18.04 17.23
CA PHE A 44 3.09 -16.81 17.04
C PHE A 44 3.27 -16.24 15.63
N ILE A 45 4.51 -16.16 15.13
CA ILE A 45 4.78 -15.69 13.76
C ILE A 45 4.11 -16.60 12.74
N MET A 46 4.21 -17.92 12.90
CA MET A 46 3.59 -18.89 11.98
C MET A 46 2.06 -18.80 12.01
N ALA A 47 1.46 -18.66 13.19
CA ALA A 47 0.02 -18.46 13.35
C ALA A 47 -0.44 -17.13 12.71
N TYR A 48 0.33 -16.05 12.91
CA TYR A 48 0.06 -14.75 12.30
C TYR A 48 0.14 -14.79 10.77
N ILE A 49 1.18 -15.43 10.20
CA ILE A 49 1.29 -15.63 8.76
C ILE A 49 0.10 -16.44 8.25
N SER A 50 -0.27 -17.52 8.94
CA SER A 50 -1.42 -18.34 8.57
C SER A 50 -2.72 -17.53 8.59
N PHE A 51 -2.91 -16.68 9.60
CA PHE A 51 -4.03 -15.75 9.69
C PHE A 51 -4.05 -14.76 8.52
N CYS A 52 -2.92 -14.15 8.17
CA CYS A 52 -2.81 -13.27 7.00
C CYS A 52 -3.10 -14.01 5.68
N CYS A 53 -2.63 -15.25 5.52
CA CYS A 53 -2.92 -16.08 4.34
C CYS A 53 -4.41 -16.40 4.22
N LEU A 54 -5.07 -16.75 5.34
CA LEU A 54 -6.51 -16.97 5.38
C LEU A 54 -7.28 -15.68 5.03
N GLY A 55 -6.87 -14.55 5.60
CA GLY A 55 -7.44 -13.24 5.26
C GLY A 55 -7.29 -12.91 3.77
N ALA A 56 -6.10 -13.13 3.21
CA ALA A 56 -5.84 -12.92 1.78
C ALA A 56 -6.69 -13.84 0.89
N LEU A 57 -6.88 -15.10 1.29
CA LEU A 57 -7.75 -16.04 0.57
C LEU A 57 -9.21 -15.56 0.60
N CYS A 58 -9.74 -15.18 1.76
CA CYS A 58 -11.09 -14.66 1.90
C CYS A 58 -11.32 -13.42 1.05
N LEU A 59 -10.42 -12.43 1.14
CA LEU A 59 -10.50 -11.21 0.32
C LEU A 59 -10.40 -11.53 -1.17
N THR A 60 -9.53 -12.46 -1.57
CA THR A 60 -9.41 -12.86 -2.97
C THR A 60 -10.69 -13.49 -3.50
N LEU A 61 -11.34 -14.35 -2.71
CA LEU A 61 -12.58 -15.00 -3.11
C LEU A 61 -13.75 -14.02 -3.19
N LEU A 62 -13.80 -13.04 -2.30
CA LEU A 62 -14.89 -12.06 -2.23
C LEU A 62 -14.72 -10.92 -3.25
N GLU A 63 -13.51 -10.38 -3.39
CA GLU A 63 -13.27 -9.16 -4.19
C GLU A 63 -13.01 -9.44 -5.67
N ARG A 64 -12.36 -10.56 -6.03
CA ARG A 64 -12.09 -10.87 -7.45
C ARG A 64 -13.32 -10.95 -8.35
N PRO A 65 -14.47 -11.56 -7.97
CA PRO A 65 -15.63 -11.57 -8.86
C PRO A 65 -16.19 -10.17 -9.11
N THR A 66 -16.26 -9.35 -8.06
CA THR A 66 -16.71 -7.95 -8.14
C THR A 66 -15.77 -7.11 -9.01
N GLU A 67 -14.46 -7.22 -8.80
CA GLU A 67 -13.46 -6.54 -9.62
C GLU A 67 -13.57 -6.94 -11.10
N ARG A 68 -13.79 -8.23 -11.39
CA ARG A 68 -13.97 -8.72 -12.77
C ARG A 68 -15.23 -8.14 -13.41
N LEU A 69 -16.34 -8.06 -12.68
CA LEU A 69 -17.57 -7.48 -13.20
C LEU A 69 -17.40 -6.01 -13.58
N GLU A 70 -16.78 -5.22 -12.71
CA GLU A 70 -16.51 -3.79 -12.99
C GLU A 70 -15.52 -3.60 -14.14
N ARG A 71 -14.51 -4.47 -14.26
CA ARG A 71 -13.60 -4.49 -15.41
C ARG A 71 -14.34 -4.76 -16.72
N LEU A 72 -15.26 -5.72 -16.73
CA LEU A 72 -16.10 -6.02 -17.89
C LEU A 72 -17.03 -4.85 -18.23
N ARG A 73 -17.66 -4.23 -17.22
CA ARG A 73 -18.50 -3.05 -17.40
C ARG A 73 -17.72 -1.88 -18.01
N LEU A 74 -16.50 -1.64 -17.55
CA LEU A 74 -15.60 -0.63 -18.10
C LEU A 74 -15.27 -0.91 -19.57
N HIS A 75 -14.89 -2.15 -19.90
CA HIS A 75 -14.62 -2.55 -21.29
C HIS A 75 -15.85 -2.39 -22.20
N ALA A 76 -17.03 -2.83 -21.75
CA ALA A 76 -18.26 -2.66 -22.51
C ALA A 76 -18.59 -1.17 -22.75
N SER A 77 -18.38 -0.32 -21.75
CA SER A 77 -18.59 1.13 -21.85
C SER A 77 -17.61 1.78 -22.84
N GLN A 78 -16.33 1.38 -22.83
CA GLN A 78 -15.33 1.85 -23.80
C GLN A 78 -15.71 1.48 -25.24
N ILE A 79 -16.10 0.21 -25.46
CA ILE A 79 -16.52 -0.27 -26.78
C ILE A 79 -17.76 0.50 -27.27
N ASN A 80 -18.74 0.71 -26.39
CA ASN A 80 -19.96 1.44 -26.73
C ASN A 80 -19.65 2.91 -27.10
N PHE A 81 -18.75 3.56 -26.35
CA PHE A 81 -18.33 4.93 -26.62
C PHE A 81 -17.62 5.06 -27.97
N LEU A 82 -16.64 4.19 -28.24
CA LEU A 82 -15.89 4.19 -29.51
C LEU A 82 -16.78 3.88 -30.72
N ARG A 83 -17.76 2.98 -30.56
CA ARG A 83 -18.74 2.69 -31.63
C ARG A 83 -19.66 3.87 -31.91
N THR A 84 -20.05 4.62 -30.88
CA THR A 84 -20.93 5.79 -31.00
C THR A 84 -20.18 7.00 -31.58
N ASN A 85 -18.87 7.09 -31.35
CA ASN A 85 -18.03 8.21 -31.75
C ASN A 85 -16.84 7.72 -32.61
N PRO A 86 -17.06 7.42 -33.91
CA PRO A 86 -16.02 6.87 -34.78
C PRO A 86 -14.85 7.83 -35.04
N CYS A 87 -15.01 9.12 -34.73
CA CYS A 87 -13.97 10.14 -34.82
C CYS A 87 -12.94 10.08 -33.69
N VAL A 88 -13.15 9.27 -32.65
CA VAL A 88 -12.23 9.14 -31.52
C VAL A 88 -11.47 7.82 -31.64
N SER A 89 -10.14 7.89 -31.67
CA SER A 89 -9.32 6.68 -31.65
C SER A 89 -9.25 6.04 -30.26
N SER A 90 -8.99 4.73 -30.20
CA SER A 90 -8.82 4.02 -28.93
C SER A 90 -7.65 4.58 -28.10
N GLU A 91 -6.60 5.06 -28.76
CA GLU A 91 -5.43 5.62 -28.09
C GLU A 91 -5.72 7.00 -27.48
N GLU A 92 -6.42 7.88 -28.21
CA GLU A 92 -6.83 9.20 -27.70
C GLU A 92 -7.77 9.06 -26.50
N LEU A 93 -8.73 8.12 -26.57
CA LEU A 93 -9.61 7.84 -25.43
C LEU A 93 -8.81 7.37 -24.21
N GLN A 94 -7.83 6.48 -24.40
CA GLN A 94 -7.00 5.98 -23.30
C GLN A 94 -6.15 7.10 -22.68
N LYS A 95 -5.53 7.94 -23.52
CA LYS A 95 -4.76 9.12 -23.07
C LYS A 95 -5.64 10.04 -22.23
N PHE A 96 -6.83 10.38 -22.71
CA PHE A 96 -7.77 11.22 -21.99
C PHE A 96 -8.22 10.62 -20.65
N VAL A 97 -8.61 9.34 -20.62
CA VAL A 97 -8.99 8.64 -19.39
C VAL A 97 -7.84 8.56 -18.39
N SER A 98 -6.61 8.33 -18.86
CA SER A 98 -5.43 8.28 -18.00
C SER A 98 -5.18 9.61 -17.28
N TYR A 99 -5.44 10.73 -17.96
CA TYR A 99 -5.37 12.06 -17.38
C TYR A 99 -6.45 12.26 -16.31
N ILE A 100 -7.71 11.89 -16.59
CA ILE A 100 -8.80 11.97 -15.61
C ILE A 100 -8.49 11.14 -14.37
N VAL A 101 -8.00 9.91 -14.53
CA VAL A 101 -7.63 9.04 -13.40
C VAL A 101 -6.51 9.67 -12.57
N SER A 102 -5.52 10.28 -13.22
CA SER A 102 -4.41 10.95 -12.55
C SER A 102 -4.88 12.18 -11.76
N ALA A 103 -5.75 13.01 -12.36
CA ALA A 103 -6.36 14.14 -11.69
C ALA A 103 -7.25 13.71 -10.52
N THR A 104 -8.04 12.65 -10.68
CA THR A 104 -8.89 12.08 -9.62
C THR A 104 -8.05 11.56 -8.45
N LYS A 105 -6.89 10.95 -8.72
CA LYS A 105 -5.91 10.56 -7.68
C LYS A 105 -5.31 11.77 -6.94
N MET A 106 -5.45 12.98 -7.45
CA MET A 106 -5.09 14.22 -6.75
C MET A 106 -6.30 14.86 -6.05
N GLY A 107 -7.47 14.21 -6.07
CA GLY A 107 -8.71 14.74 -5.51
C GLY A 107 -9.46 15.70 -6.45
N ILE A 108 -9.02 15.87 -7.70
CA ILE A 108 -9.65 16.75 -8.68
C ILE A 108 -10.83 16.02 -9.32
N SER A 109 -12.03 16.57 -9.21
CA SER A 109 -13.22 16.04 -9.87
C SER A 109 -13.31 16.55 -11.29
N MET A 110 -13.58 15.67 -12.25
CA MET A 110 -13.89 16.09 -13.62
C MET A 110 -15.27 16.75 -13.66
N THR A 111 -15.33 17.98 -14.18
CA THR A 111 -16.58 18.69 -14.41
C THR A 111 -16.92 18.79 -15.89
N PRO A 112 -18.21 18.70 -16.27
CA PRO A 112 -18.61 18.81 -17.66
C PRO A 112 -18.38 20.24 -18.20
N ILE A 113 -17.76 20.34 -19.37
CA ILE A 113 -17.66 21.59 -20.11
C ILE A 113 -19.04 21.95 -20.64
N LYS A 114 -19.67 23.00 -20.08
CA LYS A 114 -21.04 23.41 -20.44
C LYS A 114 -21.13 24.16 -21.77
N ASN A 115 -20.07 24.87 -22.16
CA ASN A 115 -20.07 25.70 -23.36
C ASN A 115 -18.72 25.56 -24.09
N ILE A 116 -18.67 24.62 -25.03
CA ILE A 116 -17.47 24.35 -25.81
C ILE A 116 -17.09 25.51 -26.74
N SER A 117 -18.07 26.29 -27.21
CA SER A 117 -17.81 27.36 -28.19
C SER A 117 -16.95 28.48 -27.62
N LYS A 118 -16.88 28.60 -26.28
CA LYS A 118 -15.97 29.53 -25.60
C LYS A 118 -14.49 29.19 -25.84
N TYR A 119 -14.21 27.97 -26.28
CA TYR A 119 -12.85 27.43 -26.48
C TYR A 119 -12.49 27.29 -27.97
N ASP A 120 -13.39 27.64 -28.90
CA ASP A 120 -13.16 27.47 -30.36
C ASP A 120 -11.94 28.24 -30.88
N LEU A 121 -11.60 29.37 -30.23
CA LEU A 121 -10.45 30.20 -30.59
C LEU A 121 -9.12 29.65 -30.05
N LEU A 122 -9.16 28.63 -29.19
CA LEU A 122 -7.97 28.08 -28.55
C LEU A 122 -7.36 26.97 -29.41
N SER A 123 -6.19 27.22 -29.96
CA SER A 123 -5.44 26.23 -30.75
C SER A 123 -4.67 25.27 -29.84
N ILE A 124 -5.37 24.30 -29.24
CA ILE A 124 -4.73 23.27 -28.41
C ILE A 124 -3.87 22.34 -29.28
N PRO A 125 -2.55 22.22 -29.02
CA PRO A 125 -1.68 21.35 -29.80
C PRO A 125 -2.01 19.87 -29.56
N LYS A 126 -1.84 19.02 -30.60
CA LYS A 126 -2.15 17.57 -30.51
C LYS A 126 -1.37 16.83 -29.42
N ASN A 127 -0.16 17.28 -29.10
CA ASN A 127 0.70 16.72 -28.05
C ASN A 127 0.64 17.51 -26.74
N TRP A 128 -0.43 18.28 -26.52
CA TRP A 128 -0.69 19.08 -25.33
C TRP A 128 -0.36 18.35 -24.01
N HIS A 129 -0.73 17.08 -23.89
CA HIS A 129 -0.57 16.31 -22.67
C HIS A 129 0.89 16.10 -22.25
N GLU A 130 1.82 15.98 -23.19
CA GLU A 130 3.24 15.75 -22.90
C GLU A 130 3.97 17.05 -22.53
N ASN A 131 3.42 18.18 -22.96
CA ASN A 131 4.09 19.48 -22.93
C ASN A 131 3.36 20.50 -22.04
N PHE A 132 2.35 20.08 -21.27
CA PHE A 132 1.49 20.99 -20.51
C PHE A 132 2.30 21.92 -19.59
N TYR A 133 3.38 21.41 -18.99
CA TYR A 133 4.26 22.16 -18.09
C TYR A 133 5.43 22.86 -18.79
N LEU A 134 5.54 22.78 -20.12
CA LEU A 134 6.61 23.43 -20.87
C LEU A 134 6.24 24.88 -21.21
N GLU A 135 7.23 25.77 -21.13
CA GLU A 135 7.10 27.21 -21.42
C GLU A 135 6.47 27.50 -22.79
N MET A 136 6.67 26.61 -23.77
CA MET A 136 6.10 26.72 -25.12
C MET A 136 4.56 26.81 -25.13
N ASN A 137 3.88 26.27 -24.12
CA ASN A 137 2.42 26.30 -24.00
C ASN A 137 1.91 27.35 -23.00
N ALA A 138 2.79 28.18 -22.42
CA ALA A 138 2.42 29.16 -21.39
C ALA A 138 1.33 30.13 -21.86
N GLU A 139 1.40 30.60 -23.12
CA GLU A 139 0.38 31.49 -23.70
C GLU A 139 -0.99 30.80 -23.82
N VAL A 140 -1.02 29.58 -24.36
CA VAL A 140 -2.26 28.79 -24.49
C VAL A 140 -2.82 28.45 -23.11
N ASN A 141 -1.97 28.12 -22.15
CA ASN A 141 -2.36 27.87 -20.75
C ASN A 141 -2.95 29.13 -20.11
N ALA A 142 -2.35 30.29 -20.32
CA ALA A 142 -2.85 31.57 -19.80
C ALA A 142 -4.21 31.93 -20.41
N GLN A 143 -4.38 31.72 -21.72
CA GLN A 143 -5.66 31.91 -22.40
C GLN A 143 -6.71 30.95 -21.87
N LEU A 144 -6.37 29.66 -21.75
CA LEU A 144 -7.25 28.64 -21.18
C LEU A 144 -7.69 29.00 -19.75
N GLU A 145 -6.75 29.43 -18.91
CA GLU A 145 -7.03 29.87 -17.54
C GLU A 145 -7.96 31.07 -17.55
N SER A 146 -7.72 32.08 -18.39
CA SER A 146 -8.58 33.27 -18.48
C SER A 146 -10.03 32.91 -18.85
N ILE A 147 -10.21 31.93 -19.73
CA ILE A 147 -11.51 31.42 -20.19
C ILE A 147 -12.17 30.59 -19.08
N ALA A 148 -11.42 29.69 -18.44
CA ALA A 148 -11.94 28.74 -17.46
C ALA A 148 -12.04 29.32 -16.04
N ARG A 149 -11.44 30.49 -15.78
CA ARG A 149 -11.26 31.06 -14.44
C ARG A 149 -12.48 30.95 -13.55
N ARG A 150 -13.64 31.41 -14.03
CA ARG A 150 -14.88 31.39 -13.25
C ARG A 150 -15.30 29.98 -12.82
N ILE A 151 -15.19 29.01 -13.73
CA ILE A 151 -15.55 27.61 -13.48
C ILE A 151 -14.55 27.00 -12.48
N LEU A 152 -13.26 27.21 -12.71
CA LEU A 152 -12.20 26.71 -11.84
C LEU A 152 -12.30 27.28 -10.42
N THR A 153 -12.56 28.59 -10.28
CA THR A 153 -12.73 29.21 -8.95
C THR A 153 -13.96 28.69 -8.22
N GLU A 154 -15.07 28.46 -8.93
CA GLU A 154 -16.26 27.86 -8.32
C GLU A 154 -16.00 26.41 -7.87
N GLU A 155 -15.25 25.64 -8.66
CA GLU A 155 -14.84 24.29 -8.28
C GLU A 155 -13.88 24.25 -7.10
N GLU A 156 -12.89 25.14 -7.07
CA GLU A 156 -11.94 25.22 -5.97
C GLU A 156 -12.66 25.54 -4.66
N ILE A 157 -13.56 26.53 -4.66
CA ILE A 157 -14.33 26.90 -3.47
C ILE A 157 -15.23 25.75 -3.01
N ASN A 158 -15.91 25.05 -3.93
CA ASN A 158 -16.93 24.06 -3.59
C ASN A 158 -16.38 22.65 -3.38
N ASN A 159 -15.28 22.28 -4.03
CA ASN A 159 -14.77 20.91 -4.11
C ASN A 159 -13.30 20.76 -3.72
N SER A 160 -12.58 21.83 -3.31
CA SER A 160 -11.21 21.69 -2.83
C SER A 160 -11.12 20.78 -1.61
N SER A 161 -10.25 19.78 -1.70
CA SER A 161 -9.90 18.88 -0.59
C SER A 161 -9.07 19.58 0.49
N TRP A 162 -8.60 20.81 0.25
CA TRP A 162 -7.63 21.54 1.08
C TRP A 162 -8.17 22.86 1.62
N ASN A 163 -9.43 22.89 2.06
CA ASN A 163 -9.91 23.99 2.90
C ASN A 163 -9.38 23.84 4.35
N PHE A 164 -9.54 24.89 5.16
CA PHE A 164 -9.03 24.89 6.54
C PHE A 164 -9.54 23.71 7.38
N TYR A 165 -10.84 23.40 7.32
CA TYR A 165 -11.44 22.33 8.12
C TYR A 165 -10.95 20.94 7.70
N GLU A 166 -10.90 20.65 6.39
CA GLU A 166 -10.38 19.38 5.88
C GLU A 166 -8.88 19.23 6.19
N SER A 167 -8.12 20.32 6.18
CA SER A 167 -6.70 20.32 6.56
C SER A 167 -6.49 20.00 8.04
N VAL A 168 -7.30 20.59 8.94
CA VAL A 168 -7.28 20.27 10.37
C VAL A 168 -7.68 18.81 10.60
N PHE A 169 -8.72 18.32 9.92
CA PHE A 169 -9.14 16.93 9.99
C PHE A 169 -8.01 15.97 9.56
N PHE A 170 -7.34 16.27 8.45
CA PHE A 170 -6.20 15.50 7.98
C PHE A 170 -5.10 15.42 9.04
N VAL A 171 -4.71 16.56 9.63
CA VAL A 171 -3.71 16.60 10.72
C VAL A 171 -4.12 15.71 11.90
N ILE A 172 -5.40 15.73 12.29
CA ILE A 172 -5.92 14.85 13.35
C ILE A 172 -5.74 13.37 12.95
N THR A 173 -6.05 12.98 11.71
CA THR A 173 -5.87 11.56 11.27
C THR A 173 -4.41 11.09 11.27
N VAL A 174 -3.47 12.02 11.04
CA VAL A 174 -2.03 11.74 11.11
C VAL A 174 -1.60 11.55 12.57
N ILE A 175 -1.94 12.49 13.46
CA ILE A 175 -1.59 12.44 14.89
C ILE A 175 -2.20 11.21 15.58
N THR A 176 -3.44 10.88 15.22
CA THR A 176 -4.16 9.70 15.76
C THR A 176 -3.72 8.38 15.14
N THR A 177 -2.79 8.40 14.17
CA THR A 177 -2.32 7.21 13.42
C THR A 177 -3.43 6.43 12.71
N ILE A 178 -4.57 7.07 12.45
CA ILE A 178 -5.66 6.48 11.65
C ILE A 178 -5.23 6.43 10.17
N GLY A 179 -4.57 7.48 9.68
CA GLY A 179 -4.02 7.51 8.32
C GLY A 179 -5.06 7.49 7.19
N LYS A 180 -6.26 8.04 7.41
CA LYS A 180 -7.26 8.15 6.34
C LYS A 180 -6.84 9.21 5.31
N ILE A 181 -6.49 8.76 4.11
CA ILE A 181 -6.27 9.62 2.95
C ILE A 181 -7.59 9.74 2.18
N LYS A 182 -8.25 10.89 2.26
CA LYS A 182 -9.47 11.19 1.49
C LYS A 182 -9.08 11.59 0.08
N ILE A 183 -8.81 10.61 -0.78
CA ILE A 183 -8.58 10.85 -2.22
C ILE A 183 -9.54 10.04 -3.10
N VAL A 184 -10.17 8.98 -2.59
CA VAL A 184 -11.16 8.22 -3.36
C VAL A 184 -12.31 7.88 -2.44
N SER A 185 -13.35 8.72 -2.40
CA SER A 185 -14.72 8.37 -1.99
C SER A 185 -15.63 9.60 -2.00
N ARG A 186 -15.94 10.12 -3.19
CA ARG A 186 -17.25 10.76 -3.46
C ARG A 186 -18.05 9.94 -4.47
N LEU A 187 -17.85 8.61 -4.48
CA LEU A 187 -18.85 7.68 -4.97
C LEU A 187 -19.65 7.23 -3.75
N THR A 188 -20.70 8.01 -3.48
CA THR A 188 -22.01 7.55 -3.03
C THR A 188 -22.08 6.11 -2.53
N TRP A 189 -22.21 5.94 -1.23
CA TRP A 189 -22.94 4.80 -0.67
C TRP A 189 -24.39 4.90 -1.14
N ILE A 190 -24.72 4.18 -2.21
CA ILE A 190 -26.08 3.75 -2.52
C ILE A 190 -26.07 2.24 -2.32
N TYR A 191 -26.40 1.84 -1.09
CA TYR A 191 -27.20 0.67 -0.77
C TYR A 191 -28.06 1.04 0.43
#